data_AF-A0A915MHV5-F1
#
_entry.id   AF-A0A915MHV5-F1
#
_cell.length_a   1.000
_cell.length_b   1.000
_cell.length_c   1.000
_cell.angle_alpha   90.00
_cell.angle_beta   90.00
_cell.angle_gamma   90.00
#
_symmetry.space_group_name_H-M   'P 1'
#
loop_
_entity.id
_entity.type
_entity.pdbx_description
1 polymer ?
#
loop_
_entity_poly.entity_id
_entity_poly.type
_entity_poly.pdbx_seq_one_letter_code
_entity_poly.pdbx_strand_id
1 'polypeptide(L)' 'ALIDGPSSGVRRCVCNFKDMQLTKFKINIRVGQRTKNIGKAYDDAEINKKWGETELAKRLARKKLV' A
#
# COMPACT_ATOMS: atom_id res chain seq x y z
N ALA A 1 7.58 -11.37 -4.39
CA ALA A 1 6.29 -11.55 -3.69
C ALA A 1 5.12 -11.24 -4.60
N LEU A 2 3.94 -11.81 -4.33
CA LEU A 2 2.68 -11.39 -4.93
C LEU A 2 2.16 -10.16 -4.17
N ILE A 3 1.99 -9.04 -4.87
CA ILE A 3 1.50 -7.77 -4.32
C ILE A 3 0.11 -7.49 -4.89
N ASP A 4 -0.76 -6.88 -4.09
CA ASP A 4 -2.08 -6.41 -4.51
C ASP A 4 -2.39 -5.08 -3.82
N GLY A 5 -2.66 -4.02 -4.59
CA GLY A 5 -2.88 -2.66 -4.08
C GLY A 5 -4.04 -1.94 -4.77
N PRO A 6 -5.27 -2.50 -4.75
CA PRO A 6 -6.40 -2.01 -5.54
C PRO A 6 -6.75 -0.54 -5.27
N SER A 7 -6.81 -0.14 -4.00
CA SER A 7 -7.13 1.25 -3.59
C SER A 7 -5.96 2.23 -3.70
N SER A 8 -4.78 1.72 -4.09
CA SER A 8 -3.59 2.52 -4.40
C SER A 8 -3.29 2.63 -5.90
N GLY A 9 -4.13 2.01 -6.74
CA GLY A 9 -3.95 1.96 -8.21
C GLY A 9 -2.96 0.89 -8.70
N VAL A 10 -2.45 0.03 -7.81
CA VAL A 10 -1.52 -1.05 -8.16
C VAL A 10 -2.32 -2.34 -8.39
N ARG A 11 -2.36 -2.80 -9.65
CA ARG A 11 -2.95 -4.09 -10.00
C ARG A 11 -2.13 -5.24 -9.40
N ARG A 12 -2.80 -6.35 -9.10
CA ARG A 12 -2.16 -7.57 -8.58
C ARG A 12 -1.04 -8.03 -9.51
N CYS A 13 0.19 -8.07 -9.00
CA CYS A 13 1.38 -8.41 -9.78
C CYS A 13 2.45 -9.11 -8.92
N VAL A 14 3.42 -9.72 -9.58
CA VAL A 14 4.63 -10.24 -8.93
C VAL A 14 5.68 -9.13 -8.93
N CYS A 15 6.26 -8.84 -7.77
CA CYS A 15 7.29 -7.83 -7.60
C CYS A 15 8.47 -8.40 -6.79
N ASN A 16 9.69 -7.95 -7.07
CA ASN A 16 10.86 -8.35 -6.31
C ASN A 16 10.93 -7.61 -4.98
N PHE A 17 11.48 -8.24 -3.94
CA PHE A 17 11.67 -7.58 -2.65
C PHE A 17 12.66 -6.40 -2.72
N LYS A 18 13.54 -6.39 -3.72
CA LYS A 18 14.48 -5.28 -3.97
C LYS A 18 13.77 -3.99 -4.43
N ASP A 19 12.62 -4.12 -5.09
CA ASP A 19 11.90 -2.99 -5.67
C ASP A 19 10.85 -2.41 -4.71
N MET A 20 10.83 -2.88 -3.46
CA MET A 20 9.84 -2.45 -2.46
C MET A 20 10.49 -2.16 -1.10
N GLN A 21 9.95 -1.15 -0.42
CA GLN A 21 10.34 -0.80 0.95
C GLN A 21 9.13 -1.00 1.87
N LEU A 22 9.28 -1.83 2.89
CA LEU A 22 8.21 -2.12 3.84
C LEU A 22 7.93 -0.90 4.72
N THR A 23 6.64 -0.61 4.91
CA THR A 23 6.18 0.42 5.86
C THR A 23 5.84 -0.21 7.21
N LYS A 24 5.57 0.62 8.22
CA LYS A 24 5.15 0.15 9.55
C LYS A 24 3.67 -0.28 9.61
N PHE A 25 2.90 -0.02 8.56
CA PHE A 25 1.48 -0.36 8.51
C PHE A 25 1.29 -1.86 8.33
N LYS A 26 0.45 -2.48 9.18
CA LYS A 26 0.12 -3.90 9.13
C LYS A 26 -1.39 -4.08 9.11
N ILE A 27 -1.88 -4.88 8.16
CA ILE A 27 -3.27 -5.31 8.07
C ILE A 27 -3.27 -6.84 8.16
N ASN A 28 -4.05 -7.40 9.07
CA ASN A 28 -4.17 -8.85 9.20
C ASN A 28 -5.15 -9.37 8.15
N ILE A 29 -4.62 -10.04 7.12
CA ILE A 29 -5.40 -10.68 6.05
C ILE A 29 -4.95 -12.12 5.85
N ARG A 30 -5.83 -12.96 5.30
CA ARG A 30 -5.45 -14.32 4.90
C ARG A 30 -4.56 -14.27 3.66
N VAL A 31 -3.52 -15.11 3.62
CA VAL A 31 -2.67 -15.30 2.44
C VAL A 31 -3.53 -15.81 1.27
N GLY A 32 -3.39 -15.20 0.08
CA GLY A 32 -4.14 -15.60 -1.13
C GLY A 32 -5.57 -15.06 -1.23
N GLN A 33 -5.96 -14.08 -0.41
CA GLN A 33 -7.27 -13.45 -0.45
C GLN A 33 -7.52 -12.71 -1.79
N ARG A 34 -8.77 -12.71 -2.28
CA ARG A 34 -9.15 -12.03 -3.55
C ARG A 34 -9.07 -10.51 -3.42
N THR A 35 -8.81 -9.82 -4.53
CA THR A 35 -8.65 -8.34 -4.61
C THR A 35 -9.81 -7.57 -3.99
N LYS A 36 -11.06 -8.02 -4.18
CA LYS A 36 -12.25 -7.37 -3.59
C LYS A 36 -12.16 -7.28 -2.06
N ASN A 37 -11.75 -8.35 -1.40
CA ASN A 37 -11.68 -8.39 0.07
C ASN A 37 -10.42 -7.68 0.60
N ILE A 38 -9.33 -7.66 -0.19
CA ILE A 38 -8.13 -6.88 0.14
C ILE A 38 -8.44 -5.38 0.06
N GLY A 39 -9.16 -4.93 -0.99
CA GLY A 39 -9.59 -3.53 -1.14
C GLY A 39 -10.43 -3.08 0.05
N LYS A 40 -11.46 -3.86 0.43
CA LYS A 40 -12.25 -3.58 1.63
C LYS A 40 -11.40 -3.44 2.88
N ALA A 41 -10.55 -4.43 3.18
CA ALA A 41 -9.70 -4.38 4.37
C ALA A 41 -8.70 -3.21 4.36
N TYR A 42 -8.24 -2.79 3.17
CA TYR A 42 -7.35 -1.65 2.99
C TYR A 42 -8.08 -0.31 3.21
N ASP A 43 -9.30 -0.20 2.69
CA ASP A 43 -10.15 0.98 2.84
C ASP A 43 -10.64 1.14 4.29
N ASP A 44 -11.08 0.05 4.93
CA ASP A 44 -11.50 0.01 6.33
C ASP A 44 -10.35 0.39 7.29
N ALA A 45 -9.11 0.07 6.92
CA ALA A 45 -7.92 0.44 7.69
C ALA A 45 -7.48 1.90 7.46
N GLU A 46 -8.11 2.61 6.53
CA GLU A 46 -7.83 4.00 6.13
C GLU A 46 -6.34 4.29 5.85
N ILE A 47 -5.65 3.33 5.21
CA ILE A 47 -4.19 3.40 5.03
C ILE A 47 -3.77 4.61 4.20
N ASN A 48 -4.56 5.00 3.18
CA ASN A 48 -4.24 6.17 2.35
C ASN A 48 -4.21 7.48 3.16
N LYS A 49 -5.14 7.64 4.13
CA LYS A 49 -5.15 8.81 5.03
C LYS A 49 -3.94 8.80 5.94
N LYS A 50 -3.72 7.67 6.64
CA LYS A 50 -2.57 7.48 7.55
C LYS A 50 -1.24 7.65 6.83
N TRP A 51 -1.11 7.17 5.60
CA TRP A 51 0.07 7.35 4.77
C TRP A 51 0.32 8.84 4.49
N GLY A 52 -0.70 9.59 4.09
CA GLY A 52 -0.58 11.03 3.80
C GLY A 52 -0.11 11.88 4.99
N GLU A 53 -0.42 11.44 6.22
CA GLU A 53 0.03 12.11 7.44
C GLU A 53 1.52 11.86 7.74
N THR A 54 2.09 10.76 7.25
CA THR A 54 3.48 10.40 7.53
C THR A 54 4.47 11.40 6.94
N GLU A 55 5.55 11.66 7.68
CA GLU A 55 6.65 12.52 7.22
C GLU A 55 7.29 12.00 5.94
N LEU A 56 7.36 10.68 5.77
CA LEU A 56 7.88 10.04 4.56
C LEU A 56 7.05 10.39 3.33
N ALA A 57 5.72 10.27 3.42
CA ALA A 57 4.83 10.65 2.33
C ALA A 57 4.92 12.15 2.02
N LYS A 58 4.92 12.99 3.07
CA LYS A 58 5.10 14.45 2.91
C LYS A 58 6.44 14.79 2.25
N ARG A 59 7.52 14.09 2.61
CA ARG A 59 8.86 14.25 2.00
C ARG A 59 8.88 13.82 0.53
N LEU A 60 8.22 12.71 0.19
CA LEU A 60 8.10 12.23 -1.19
C LEU A 60 7.26 13.20 -2.05
N ALA A 61 6.15 13.71 -1.51
CA ALA A 61 5.30 14.68 -2.20
C ALA A 61 6.06 15.97 -2.53
N ARG A 62 6.89 16.48 -1.60
CA ARG A 62 7.77 17.63 -1.86
C ARG A 62 8.78 17.36 -2.97
N LYS A 63 9.41 16.17 -2.99
CA LYS A 63 10.38 15.79 -4.04
C LYS A 63 9.76 15.67 -5.43
N LYS A 64 8.46 15.35 -5.53
CA LYS A 64 7.75 15.19 -6.81
C LYS A 64 7.38 16.53 -7.45
N LEU A 65 7.32 17.60 -6.66
CA LEU A 65 7.02 18.97 -7.11
C LEU A 65 8.27 19.74 -7.58
N VAL A 66 9.43 19.09 -7.59
CA VAL A 66 10.69 19.58 -8.17
C VAL A 66 10.95 18.79 -9.45
#